data_AF-A0A8T4TTS5-F1
#
_entry.id   AF-A0A8T4TTS5-F1
#
_cell.length_a   1.000
_cell.length_b   1.000
_cell.length_c   1.000
_cell.angle_alpha   90.00
_cell.angle_beta   90.00
_cell.angle_gamma   90.00
#
_symmetry.space_group_name_H-M   'P 1'
#
loop_
_entity.id
_entity.type
_entity.pdbx_description
1 polymer ?
#
loop_
_entity_poly.entity_id
_entity_poly.type
_entity_poly.pdbx_seq_one_letter_code
_entity_poly.pdbx_strand_id
1 'polypeptide(L)' 'MVSIIDYYSRKDIQKHIMRIAANREMAVKFGDTGFGKRPDVLQFENDILELAKSGATSFHFSEEKWS' A
#
# COMPACT_ATOMS: atom_id res chain seq x y z
N MET A 1 12.96 -9.93 15.17
CA MET A 1 11.76 -9.07 14.99
C MET A 1 11.76 -8.68 13.52
N VAL A 2 10.69 -8.95 12.76
CA VAL A 2 10.62 -8.60 11.32
C VAL A 2 10.21 -7.14 11.22
N SER A 3 10.95 -6.31 10.47
CA SER A 3 10.57 -4.91 10.29
C SER A 3 9.45 -4.77 9.25
N ILE A 4 8.74 -3.63 9.28
CA ILE A 4 7.73 -3.28 8.27
C ILE A 4 8.35 -3.27 6.86
N ILE A 5 9.58 -2.74 6.74
CA ILE A 5 10.31 -2.69 5.47
C ILE A 5 10.64 -4.11 4.99
N ASP A 6 11.12 -4.99 5.87
CA ASP A 6 11.40 -6.39 5.49
C ASP A 6 10.14 -7.09 5.00
N TYR A 7 9.01 -6.89 5.69
CA TYR A 7 7.73 -7.47 5.30
C TYR A 7 7.27 -7.00 3.91
N TYR A 8 7.26 -5.68 3.68
CA TYR A 8 6.82 -5.13 2.40
C TYR A 8 7.88 -5.21 1.29
N SER A 9 9.13 -5.60 1.59
CA SER A 9 10.15 -5.91 0.58
C SER A 9 9.89 -7.24 -0.15
N ARG A 10 9.08 -8.12 0.45
CA ARG A 10 8.75 -9.44 -0.09
C ARG A 10 7.92 -9.34 -1.37
N LYS A 11 8.41 -9.96 -2.44
CA LYS A 11 7.76 -9.94 -3.76
C LYS A 11 6.40 -10.62 -3.79
N ASP A 12 6.18 -11.66 -2.99
CA ASP A 12 4.87 -12.31 -2.89
C ASP A 12 3.83 -11.39 -2.21
N ILE A 13 4.24 -10.62 -1.20
CA ILE A 13 3.39 -9.61 -0.56
C ILE A 13 3.07 -8.47 -1.53
N GLN A 14 4.08 -7.92 -2.21
CA GLN A 14 3.88 -6.84 -3.19
C GLN A 14 2.88 -7.23 -4.28
N LYS A 15 3.05 -8.43 -4.85
CA LYS A 15 2.14 -8.98 -5.88
C LYS A 15 0.71 -9.14 -5.37
N HIS A 16 0.54 -9.64 -4.14
CA HIS A 16 -0.79 -9.85 -3.59
C HIS A 16 -1.53 -8.53 -3.35
N ILE A 17 -0.82 -7.52 -2.83
CA ILE A 17 -1.37 -6.18 -2.60
C ILE A 17 -1.71 -5.52 -3.94
N MET A 18 -0.81 -5.54 -4.93
CA MET A 18 -1.05 -4.99 -6.27
C MET A 18 -2.28 -5.61 -6.94
N ARG A 19 -2.45 -6.93 -6.80
CA ARG A 19 -3.64 -7.65 -7.32
C ARG A 19 -4.94 -7.17 -6.66
N ILE A 20 -4.92 -6.89 -5.36
CA ILE A 20 -6.11 -6.38 -4.64
C ILE A 20 -6.40 -4.93 -5.04
N ALA A 21 -5.36 -4.12 -5.19
CA ALA A 21 -5.41 -2.70 -5.50
C ALA A 21 -5.92 -2.39 -6.92
N ALA A 22 -5.88 -3.37 -7.83
CA ALA A 22 -6.27 -3.19 -9.22
C ALA A 22 -7.67 -2.57 -9.35
N ASN A 23 -7.72 -1.42 -10.03
CA ASN A 23 -8.93 -0.63 -10.27
C ASN A 23 -9.66 -0.20 -8.99
N ARG A 24 -8.93 0.15 -7.93
CA ARG A 24 -9.50 0.65 -6.68
C ARG A 24 -8.80 1.92 -6.24
N GLU A 25 -9.53 2.74 -5.49
CA GLU A 25 -8.92 3.79 -4.69
C GLU A 25 -8.09 3.18 -3.56
N MET A 26 -6.97 3.83 -3.23
CA MET A 26 -6.13 3.51 -2.10
C MET A 26 -6.05 4.68 -1.12
N ALA A 27 -5.92 4.36 0.17
CA ALA A 27 -5.37 5.24 1.19
C ALA A 27 -4.27 4.51 1.98
N VAL A 28 -3.26 5.26 2.42
CA VAL A 28 -2.12 4.73 3.20
C VAL A 28 -2.20 5.25 4.62
N LYS A 29 -1.97 4.40 5.62
CA LYS A 29 -1.80 4.81 7.02
C LYS A 29 -0.31 4.98 7.34
N PHE A 30 0.07 6.11 7.92
CA PHE A 30 1.43 6.41 8.38
C PHE A 30 1.53 6.30 9.90
N GLY A 31 1.35 5.09 10.46
CA GLY A 31 1.41 4.89 11.91
C GLY A 31 0.44 5.80 12.67
N ASP A 32 0.93 6.54 13.67
CA ASP A 32 0.11 7.49 14.43
C ASP A 32 -0.03 8.87 13.76
N THR A 33 0.71 9.14 12.69
CA THR A 33 0.71 10.45 11.99
C THR A 33 -0.59 10.72 11.25
N GLY A 34 -1.28 9.68 10.79
CA GLY A 34 -2.57 9.81 10.10
C GLY A 34 -2.64 9.03 8.80
N PHE A 35 -3.46 9.51 7.87
CA PHE A 35 -3.68 8.92 6.55
C PHE A 35 -3.14 9.82 5.43
N GLY A 36 -2.69 9.20 4.34
CA GLY A 36 -2.33 9.89 3.10
C GLY A 36 -3.53 10.54 2.42
N LYS A 37 -3.25 11.35 1.40
CA LYS A 37 -4.29 12.01 0.59
C LYS A 37 -5.06 10.99 -0.25
N ARG A 38 -6.30 11.36 -0.59
CA ARG A 38 -7.26 10.57 -1.37
C ARG A 38 -7.88 11.43 -2.49
N PRO A 39 -8.23 10.86 -3.66
CA PRO A 39 -7.96 9.48 -4.06
C PRO A 39 -6.48 9.26 -4.42
N ASP A 40 -6.00 8.03 -4.26
CA ASP A 40 -4.70 7.59 -4.73
C ASP A 40 -4.81 6.16 -5.31
N VAL A 41 -3.79 5.70 -6.04
CA VAL A 41 -3.74 4.36 -6.67
C VAL A 41 -2.34 3.76 -6.59
N LEU A 42 -2.23 2.44 -6.59
CA LEU A 42 -0.93 1.76 -6.81
C LEU A 42 -0.75 1.51 -8.31
N GLN A 43 0.37 1.98 -8.86
CA GLN A 43 0.72 1.78 -10.26
C GLN A 43 1.75 0.67 -10.45
N PHE A 44 2.70 0.56 -9.52
CA PHE A 44 3.78 -0.41 -9.58
C PHE A 44 3.95 -1.16 -8.26
N GLU A 45 4.36 -2.44 -8.34
CA GLU A 45 4.63 -3.28 -7.15
C GLU A 45 5.65 -2.64 -6.20
N ASN A 46 6.62 -1.90 -6.73
CA ASN A 46 7.66 -1.28 -5.92
C ASN A 46 7.16 -0.09 -5.08
N ASP A 47 6.03 0.53 -5.47
CA ASP A 47 5.44 1.65 -4.73
C ASP A 47 5.11 1.25 -3.29
N ILE A 48 4.73 -0.01 -3.07
CA ILE A 48 4.43 -0.58 -1.75
C ILE A 48 5.65 -0.50 -0.82
N LEU A 49 6.84 -0.82 -1.35
CA LEU A 49 8.08 -0.74 -0.57
C LEU A 49 8.50 0.71 -0.33
N GLU A 50 8.37 1.58 -1.34
CA GLU A 50 8.72 2.99 -1.17
C GLU A 50 7.79 3.71 -0.19
N LEU A 51 6.51 3.38 -0.19
CA LEU A 51 5.54 3.86 0.80
C LEU A 51 5.89 3.34 2.20
N ALA A 52 6.26 2.07 2.34
CA ALA A 52 6.73 1.50 3.62
C ALA A 52 7.99 2.20 4.14
N LYS A 53 8.98 2.47 3.27
CA LYS A 53 10.16 3.28 3.61
C LYS A 53 9.80 4.70 4.02
N SER A 54 8.72 5.25 3.48
CA SER A 54 8.17 6.57 3.82
C SER A 54 7.29 6.56 5.09
N GLY A 55 7.23 5.43 5.82
CA GLY A 55 6.50 5.31 7.09
C GLY A 55 5.11 4.70 6.98
N ALA A 56 4.72 4.17 5.82
CA ALA A 56 3.46 3.45 5.69
C ALA A 56 3.44 2.19 6.54
N THR A 57 2.36 2.02 7.30
CA THR A 57 2.15 0.83 8.15
C THR A 57 1.07 -0.09 7.59
N SER A 58 0.07 0.45 6.87
CA SER A 58 -0.98 -0.33 6.22
C SER A 58 -1.56 0.36 4.98
N PHE A 59 -2.09 -0.46 4.07
CA PHE A 59 -2.73 -0.07 2.80
C PHE A 59 -4.21 -0.40 2.88
N HIS A 60 -5.06 0.57 2.53
CA HIS A 60 -6.52 0.47 2.60
C HIS A 60 -7.07 0.71 1.21
N PHE A 61 -7.99 -0.14 0.76
CA PHE A 61 -8.57 -0.05 -0.58
C PHE A 61 -10.07 0.16 -0.49
N SER A 62 -10.64 0.91 -1.43
CA SER A 62 -12.09 1.04 -1.55
C SER A 62 -12.74 -0.30 -1.86
N GLU A 63 -13.95 -0.53 -1.32
CA GLU A 63 -14.79 -1.66 -1.72
C GLU A 63 -15.25 -1.53 -3.19
N GLU A 64 -15.44 -0.29 -3.67
CA GLU A 64 -15.72 0.03 -5.06
C GLU A 64 -14.56 -0.35 -5.98
N LYS A 65 -14.90 -0.84 -7.19
CA LYS A 65 -13.98 -1.05 -8.30
C LYS A 65 -14.32 -0.08 -9.43
N TRP A 66 -13.35 0.70 -9.86
CA TRP A 66 -13.47 1.61 -10.99
C TRP A 66 -13.38 0.86 -12.33
N SER A 67 -14.00 1.40 -13.39
CA SER A 67 -14.01 0.82 -14.74
C SER A 67 -13.66 1.88 -15.77
#